data_AF-A0A6L6PXE0-F1
#
_entry.id   AF-A0A6L6PXE0-F1
#
_cell.length_a   1.000
_cell.length_b   1.000
_cell.length_c   1.000
_cell.angle_alpha   90.00
_cell.angle_beta   90.00
_cell.angle_gamma   90.00
#
_symmetry.space_group_name_H-M   'P 1'
#
loop_
_entity.id
_entity.type
_entity.pdbx_description
1 polymer ?
#
loop_
_entity_poly.entity_id
_entity_poly.type
_entity_poly.pdbx_seq_one_letter_code
_entity_poly.pdbx_strand_id
1 'polypeptide(L)'
;MALSIGRYTLVLGVLPDVPTAEAVREAVRRYRNQCVVARSHLNPDQSIDMQLILVGPRGSAADSDWLALALSIERDDRVARKLVWLLPDTPEEDGESYDQFIKRTFLAKPWSEPDQLGNQALDKLSDANVKVDGLSHSLVDEWKRIALDQEKTPDEIVEALVKAWEVRDLI
;
A
#
# COMPACT_ATOMS: atom_id res chain seq x y z
N MET A 1 -0.29 -14.46 13.23
CA MET A 1 -1.42 -14.97 12.41
C MET A 1 -1.43 -14.16 11.12
N ALA A 2 -1.48 -14.79 9.95
CA ALA A 2 -1.58 -14.08 8.68
C ALA A 2 -3.05 -14.00 8.24
N LEU A 3 -3.50 -12.82 7.83
CA LEU A 3 -4.83 -12.52 7.33
C LEU A 3 -4.73 -12.16 5.85
N SER A 4 -5.64 -12.66 5.02
CA SER A 4 -5.71 -12.27 3.60
C SER A 4 -6.84 -11.28 3.39
N ILE A 5 -6.54 -10.14 2.76
CA ILE A 5 -7.54 -9.15 2.31
C ILE A 5 -7.39 -8.99 0.81
N GLY A 6 -8.31 -9.58 0.04
CA GLY A 6 -8.17 -9.69 -1.42
C GLY A 6 -6.89 -10.45 -1.78
N ARG A 7 -6.01 -9.83 -2.57
CA ARG A 7 -4.70 -10.38 -2.97
C ARG A 7 -3.59 -10.18 -1.94
N TYR A 8 -3.82 -9.36 -0.91
CA TYR A 8 -2.78 -8.93 0.01
C TYR A 8 -2.73 -9.78 1.26
N THR A 9 -1.53 -10.14 1.70
CA THR A 9 -1.32 -10.89 2.94
C THR A 9 -0.82 -9.96 4.03
N LEU A 10 -1.53 -9.93 5.16
CA LEU A 10 -1.22 -9.10 6.31
C LEU A 10 -0.79 -9.96 7.49
N VAL A 11 0.30 -9.57 8.14
CA VAL A 11 0.63 -10.03 9.50
C VAL A 11 0.34 -8.87 10.44
N LEU A 12 -0.46 -9.12 11.48
CA LEU A 12 -0.78 -8.12 12.50
C LEU A 12 0.01 -8.40 13.78
N GLY A 13 0.53 -7.34 14.39
CA GLY A 13 1.20 -7.42 15.68
C GLY A 13 0.90 -6.21 16.57
N VAL A 14 1.11 -6.39 17.87
CA VAL A 14 0.95 -5.35 18.88
C VAL A 14 2.31 -5.09 19.49
N LEU A 15 2.68 -3.81 19.58
CA LEU A 15 3.91 -3.37 20.22
C LEU A 15 3.76 -3.42 21.75
N PRO A 16 4.85 -3.54 22.51
CA PRO A 16 4.79 -3.52 23.98
C PRO A 16 4.23 -2.19 24.49
N ASP A 17 3.74 -2.17 25.73
CA ASP A 17 3.15 -0.96 26.33
C ASP A 17 4.18 0.15 26.59
N VAL A 18 5.46 -0.21 26.72
CA VAL A 18 6.55 0.72 27.08
C VAL A 18 7.51 0.89 25.90
N PRO A 19 7.90 2.14 25.54
CA PRO A 19 8.79 2.44 24.41
C PRO A 19 10.26 2.11 24.68
N THR A 20 10.56 0.90 25.12
CA THR A 20 11.96 0.45 25.29
C THR A 20 12.48 -0.17 24.00
N ALA A 21 13.65 0.28 23.54
CA ALA A 21 14.27 -0.21 22.32
C ALA A 21 14.49 -1.73 22.33
N GLU A 22 14.76 -2.32 23.50
CA GLU A 22 14.93 -3.76 23.67
C GLU A 22 13.61 -4.52 23.49
N ALA A 23 12.53 -4.12 24.20
CA ALA A 23 11.25 -4.80 24.09
C ALA A 23 10.65 -4.67 22.69
N VAL A 24 10.78 -3.50 22.07
CA VAL A 24 10.34 -3.25 20.69
C VAL A 24 11.12 -4.13 19.72
N ARG A 25 12.45 -4.22 19.85
CA ARG A 25 13.28 -5.08 19.00
C ARG A 25 12.88 -6.54 19.12
N GLU A 26 12.63 -7.04 20.33
CA GLU A 26 12.18 -8.42 20.54
C GLU A 26 10.77 -8.67 20.01
N ALA A 27 9.86 -7.69 20.10
CA ALA A 27 8.54 -7.78 19.47
C ALA A 27 8.66 -7.86 17.94
N VAL A 28 9.42 -6.94 17.33
CA VAL A 28 9.64 -6.90 15.88
C VAL A 28 10.33 -8.17 15.38
N ARG A 29 11.31 -8.70 16.12
CA ARG A 29 11.98 -9.97 15.78
C ARG A 29 10.98 -11.12 15.74
N ARG A 30 10.09 -11.23 16.73
CA ARG A 30 9.03 -12.24 16.75
C ARG A 30 8.09 -12.14 15.55
N TYR A 31 7.63 -10.93 15.22
CA TYR A 31 6.73 -10.74 14.07
C TYR A 31 7.44 -10.94 12.73
N ARG A 32 8.71 -10.56 12.59
CA ARG A 32 9.51 -10.87 11.41
C ARG A 32 9.64 -12.37 11.18
N ASN A 33 9.87 -13.15 12.23
CA ASN A 33 9.88 -14.61 12.12
C ASN A 33 8.52 -15.14 11.65
N GLN A 34 7.41 -14.58 12.14
CA GLN A 34 6.08 -14.93 11.64
C GLN A 34 5.90 -14.57 10.15
N CYS A 35 6.43 -13.43 9.69
CA CYS A 35 6.42 -13.09 8.26
C CYS A 35 7.21 -14.09 7.43
N VAL A 36 8.41 -14.51 7.89
CA VAL A 36 9.20 -15.54 7.19
C VAL A 36 8.43 -16.85 7.06
N VAL A 37 7.81 -17.30 8.16
CA VAL A 37 6.98 -18.52 8.16
C VAL A 37 5.76 -18.35 7.25
N ALA A 38 5.04 -17.24 7.34
CA ALA A 38 3.89 -16.98 6.47
C ALA A 38 4.32 -17.00 5.00
N ARG A 39 5.48 -16.39 4.68
CA ARG A 39 5.99 -16.25 3.33
C ARG A 39 6.30 -17.59 2.67
N SER A 40 6.73 -18.60 3.44
CA SER A 40 6.98 -19.95 2.89
C SER A 40 5.71 -20.69 2.46
N HIS A 41 4.53 -20.16 2.78
CA HIS A 41 3.23 -20.75 2.43
C HIS A 41 2.51 -19.93 1.34
N LEU A 42 3.11 -18.85 0.86
CA LEU A 42 2.54 -17.99 -0.17
C LEU A 42 3.14 -18.29 -1.53
N ASN A 43 2.37 -18.06 -2.58
CA ASN A 43 2.91 -18.02 -3.93
C ASN A 43 3.79 -16.74 -4.12
N PRO A 44 4.62 -16.68 -5.18
CA PRO A 44 5.52 -15.55 -5.39
C PRO A 44 4.82 -14.19 -5.42
N ASP A 45 3.65 -14.10 -6.04
CA ASP A 45 2.89 -12.84 -6.18
C ASP A 45 2.37 -12.34 -4.82
N GLN A 46 1.76 -13.23 -4.03
CA GLN A 46 1.30 -12.93 -2.67
C GLN A 46 2.46 -12.62 -1.72
N SER A 47 3.61 -13.25 -1.95
CA SER A 47 4.82 -13.03 -1.16
C SER A 47 5.37 -11.61 -1.33
N ILE A 48 5.23 -11.00 -2.51
CA ILE A 48 5.66 -9.62 -2.78
C ILE A 48 4.72 -8.64 -2.09
N ASP A 49 3.42 -8.96 -2.09
CA ASP A 49 2.36 -8.12 -1.53
C ASP A 49 2.17 -8.29 0.00
N MET A 50 3.05 -9.04 0.68
CA MET A 50 2.96 -9.23 2.13
C MET A 50 3.36 -7.97 2.90
N GLN A 51 2.55 -7.60 3.89
CA GLN A 51 2.84 -6.50 4.81
C GLN A 51 2.74 -6.93 6.27
N LEU A 52 3.55 -6.28 7.11
CA LEU A 52 3.48 -6.36 8.57
C LEU A 52 2.93 -5.04 9.11
N ILE A 53 1.76 -5.09 9.74
CA ILE A 53 1.16 -3.95 10.43
C ILE A 53 1.36 -4.15 11.94
N LEU A 54 1.93 -3.14 12.59
CA LEU A 54 2.18 -3.12 14.02
C LEU A 54 1.38 -2.01 14.68
N VAL A 55 0.69 -2.31 15.76
CA VAL A 55 -0.14 -1.35 16.50
C VAL A 55 0.56 -0.98 17.80
N GLY A 56 0.77 0.31 18.02
CA GLY A 56 1.29 0.89 19.26
C GLY A 56 0.26 0.90 20.39
N PRO A 57 0.69 1.02 21.65
CA PRO A 57 -0.23 1.14 22.79
C PRO A 57 -1.01 2.46 22.75
N ARG A 58 -2.07 2.55 23.55
CA ARG A 58 -2.90 3.76 23.69
C ARG A 58 -2.04 4.97 24.09
N GLY A 59 -2.21 6.10 23.41
CA GLY A 59 -1.44 7.33 23.64
C GLY A 59 -0.04 7.37 23.01
N SER A 60 0.39 6.28 22.36
CA SER A 60 1.70 6.24 21.69
C SER A 60 1.84 7.26 20.55
N ALA A 61 0.74 7.77 19.98
CA ALA A 61 0.80 8.78 18.92
C ALA A 61 1.35 10.13 19.39
N ALA A 62 1.18 10.46 20.68
CA ALA A 62 1.65 11.72 21.27
C ALA A 62 3.07 11.62 21.85
N ASP A 63 3.64 10.41 21.93
CA ASP A 63 4.94 10.14 22.54
C ASP A 63 6.06 10.17 21.48
N SER A 64 7.04 11.07 21.68
CA SER A 64 8.18 11.25 20.78
C SER A 64 9.08 10.02 20.67
N ASP A 65 9.21 9.24 21.74
CA ASP A 65 10.02 8.02 21.73
C ASP A 65 9.34 6.94 20.89
N TRP A 66 8.01 6.82 21.00
CA TRP A 66 7.22 5.95 20.13
C TRP A 66 7.29 6.36 18.66
N LEU A 67 7.21 7.66 18.36
CA LEU A 67 7.36 8.18 17.00
C LEU A 67 8.74 7.83 16.41
N ALA A 68 9.82 8.01 17.18
CA ALA A 68 11.17 7.66 16.76
C ALA A 68 11.33 6.15 16.51
N LEU A 69 10.77 5.32 17.40
CA LEU A 69 10.78 3.85 17.26
C LEU A 69 9.97 3.40 16.05
N ALA A 70 8.79 3.97 15.82
CA ALA A 70 7.96 3.68 14.65
C ALA A 70 8.71 3.94 13.33
N LEU A 71 9.36 5.11 13.20
CA LEU A 71 10.18 5.43 12.03
C LEU A 71 11.35 4.45 11.86
N SER A 72 12.00 4.06 12.96
CA SER A 72 13.08 3.06 12.91
C SER A 72 12.59 1.69 12.46
N ILE A 73 11.38 1.29 12.89
CA ILE A 73 10.78 0.01 12.50
C ILE A 73 10.47 0.03 11.00
N GLU A 74 9.82 1.07 10.50
CA GLU A 74 9.39 1.15 9.10
C GLU A 74 10.56 1.20 8.11
N ARG A 75 11.74 1.66 8.53
CA ARG A 75 12.93 1.74 7.66
C ARG A 75 13.54 0.39 7.27
N ASP A 76 13.32 -0.70 8.02
CA ASP A 76 13.98 -2.01 7.80
C ASP A 76 13.16 -2.98 6.93
N ASP A 77 13.06 -2.80 5.62
CA ASP A 77 12.20 -3.62 4.75
C ASP A 77 12.79 -4.95 4.25
N ARG A 78 13.74 -5.56 4.99
CA ARG A 78 14.42 -6.79 4.54
C ARG A 78 13.53 -8.04 4.43
N VAL A 79 12.42 -8.11 5.17
CA VAL A 79 11.54 -9.30 5.23
C VAL A 79 10.19 -9.07 4.57
N ALA A 80 9.53 -7.98 4.98
CA ALA A 80 8.24 -7.51 4.49
C ALA A 80 8.16 -6.00 4.74
N ARG A 81 7.32 -5.31 3.96
CA ARG A 81 7.00 -3.90 4.19
C ARG A 81 6.34 -3.75 5.57
N LYS A 82 6.83 -2.83 6.40
CA LYS A 82 6.27 -2.57 7.73
C LYS A 82 5.55 -1.25 7.77
N LEU A 83 4.42 -1.23 8.47
CA LEU A 83 3.67 -0.02 8.79
C LEU A 83 3.32 -0.04 10.27
N VAL A 84 3.51 1.08 10.95
CA VAL A 84 3.19 1.24 12.36
C VAL A 84 2.02 2.21 12.49
N TRP A 85 0.97 1.76 13.18
CA TRP A 85 -0.13 2.60 13.63
C TRP A 85 0.01 2.87 15.12
N LEU A 86 0.33 4.10 15.49
CA LEU A 86 0.36 4.53 16.89
C LEU A 86 -1.02 5.06 17.28
N LEU A 87 -1.55 4.60 18.41
CA LEU A 87 -2.89 4.94 18.84
C LEU A 87 -2.90 6.32 19.53
N PRO A 88 -3.91 7.18 19.25
CA PRO A 88 -4.11 8.46 19.95
C PRO A 88 -4.44 8.23 21.42
N ASP A 89 -4.44 9.27 22.25
CA ASP A 89 -4.72 9.15 23.69
C ASP A 89 -6.17 8.73 23.97
N THR A 90 -7.11 9.14 23.11
CA THR A 90 -8.54 8.96 23.33
C THR A 90 -9.19 8.11 22.23
N PRO A 91 -10.17 7.22 22.57
CA PRO A 91 -10.86 6.40 21.56
C PRO A 91 -11.65 7.21 20.52
N GLU A 92 -12.09 8.43 20.86
CA GLU A 92 -12.82 9.32 19.97
C GLU A 92 -12.00 9.71 18.73
N GLU A 93 -10.67 9.73 18.86
CA GLU A 93 -9.73 10.09 17.81
C GLU A 93 -9.30 8.87 16.95
N ASP A 94 -9.72 7.65 17.32
CA ASP A 94 -9.32 6.42 16.63
C ASP A 94 -9.72 6.42 15.16
N GLY A 95 -10.93 6.92 14.85
CA GLY A 95 -11.44 6.94 13.48
C GLY A 95 -10.56 7.77 12.56
N GLU A 96 -10.30 9.03 12.93
CA GLU A 96 -9.45 9.92 12.15
C GLU A 96 -8.01 9.39 12.07
N SER A 97 -7.45 8.92 13.18
CA SER A 97 -6.10 8.35 13.22
C SER A 97 -5.97 7.12 12.31
N TYR A 98 -6.97 6.24 12.35
CA TYR A 98 -7.04 5.06 11.49
C TYR A 98 -7.16 5.45 10.01
N ASP A 99 -7.99 6.43 9.67
CA ASP A 99 -8.14 6.91 8.29
C ASP A 99 -6.83 7.48 7.76
N GLN A 100 -6.08 8.24 8.56
CA GLN A 100 -4.75 8.72 8.18
C GLN A 100 -3.74 7.58 8.03
N PHE A 101 -3.80 6.56 8.90
CA PHE A 101 -2.96 5.38 8.80
C PHE A 101 -3.24 4.58 7.52
N ILE A 102 -4.51 4.32 7.21
CA ILE A 102 -4.93 3.52 6.05
C ILE A 102 -4.48 4.15 4.73
N LYS A 103 -4.43 5.49 4.63
CA LYS A 103 -3.89 6.19 3.45
C LYS A 103 -2.45 5.79 3.08
N ARG A 104 -1.68 5.24 4.03
CA ARG A 104 -0.29 4.78 3.83
C ARG A 104 -0.20 3.31 3.40
N THR A 105 -1.33 2.60 3.41
CA THR A 105 -1.43 1.18 3.07
C THR A 105 -1.95 1.01 1.63
N PHE A 106 -1.90 -0.22 1.10
CA PHE A 106 -2.55 -0.55 -0.19
C PHE A 106 -4.08 -0.53 -0.11
N LEU A 107 -4.65 -0.49 1.11
CA LEU A 107 -6.09 -0.35 1.32
C LEU A 107 -6.57 1.07 1.06
N ALA A 108 -5.64 2.04 0.96
CA ALA A 108 -5.96 3.33 0.40
C ALA A 108 -6.55 3.11 -1.00
N LYS A 109 -7.77 3.57 -1.21
CA LYS A 109 -8.40 3.62 -2.53
C LYS A 109 -8.42 5.08 -3.00
N PRO A 110 -7.26 5.70 -3.27
CA PRO A 110 -7.21 7.10 -3.67
C PRO A 110 -7.98 7.37 -4.98
N TRP A 111 -8.17 6.34 -5.82
CA TRP A 111 -8.90 6.42 -7.08
C TRP A 111 -10.41 6.26 -6.95
N SER A 112 -10.96 5.82 -5.80
CA SER A 112 -12.42 5.69 -5.65
C SER A 112 -13.10 7.02 -5.33
N GLU A 113 -12.35 8.02 -4.88
CA GLU A 113 -12.82 9.37 -4.61
C GLU A 113 -11.91 10.40 -5.29
N PRO A 114 -12.11 10.69 -6.58
CA PRO A 114 -11.23 11.58 -7.34
C PRO A 114 -11.17 13.03 -6.81
N ASP A 115 -12.11 13.44 -5.95
CA ASP A 115 -12.25 14.85 -5.52
C ASP A 115 -11.62 15.20 -4.17
N GLN A 116 -11.07 14.26 -3.39
CA GLN A 116 -10.65 14.55 -2.01
C GLN A 116 -9.15 14.50 -1.72
N LEU A 117 -8.31 14.04 -2.66
CA LEU A 117 -6.86 14.07 -2.48
C LEU A 117 -6.30 15.37 -3.05
N GLY A 118 -6.22 16.38 -2.19
CA GLY A 118 -5.76 17.71 -2.55
C GLY A 118 -4.43 17.71 -3.29
N ASN A 119 -4.45 18.36 -4.45
CA ASN A 119 -3.34 18.87 -5.27
C ASN A 119 -1.95 18.73 -4.62
N GLN A 120 -1.33 17.55 -4.77
CA GLN A 120 0.08 17.42 -4.45
C GLN A 120 0.93 18.07 -5.56
N ALA A 121 2.17 18.42 -5.24
CA ALA A 121 3.06 19.10 -6.19
C ALA A 121 3.29 18.31 -7.49
N LEU A 122 3.14 16.98 -7.45
CA LEU A 122 3.20 16.10 -8.62
C LEU A 122 1.95 16.18 -9.50
N ASP A 123 0.76 16.41 -8.95
CA ASP A 123 -0.48 16.54 -9.73
C ASP A 123 -0.48 17.80 -10.60
N LYS A 124 0.20 18.86 -10.15
CA LYS A 124 0.40 20.09 -10.91
C LYS A 124 1.24 19.91 -12.18
N LEU A 125 2.05 18.84 -12.26
CA LEU A 125 2.77 18.48 -13.48
C LEU A 125 1.86 17.74 -14.47
N SER A 126 0.84 17.03 -13.99
CA SER A 126 -0.20 16.40 -14.81
C SER A 126 -1.18 17.42 -15.40
N ASP A 127 -1.50 18.46 -14.63
CA ASP A 127 -2.35 19.58 -15.05
C ASP A 127 -1.67 20.54 -16.04
N ALA A 128 -0.37 20.39 -16.27
CA ALA A 128 0.33 21.05 -17.37
C ALA A 128 -0.05 20.39 -18.71
N ASN A 129 -1.34 20.42 -19.07
CA ASN A 129 -1.90 20.34 -20.41
C ASN A 129 -1.05 19.55 -21.41
N VAL A 130 -0.75 18.28 -21.13
CA VAL A 130 -0.43 17.34 -22.21
C VAL A 130 -1.77 16.97 -22.85
N LYS A 131 -2.33 17.90 -23.62
CA LYS A 131 -3.16 17.50 -24.76
C LYS A 131 -2.23 16.69 -25.64
N VAL A 132 -2.23 15.37 -25.48
CA VAL A 132 -1.70 14.48 -26.50
C VAL A 132 -2.64 14.63 -27.68
N ASP A 133 -2.36 15.61 -28.55
CA ASP A 133 -3.07 15.75 -29.82
C ASP A 133 -2.97 14.40 -30.56
N GLY A 134 -4.13 13.79 -30.82
CA GLY A 134 -4.26 12.61 -31.68
C GLY A 134 -4.60 11.28 -31.01
N LEU A 135 -4.93 11.22 -29.71
CA LEU A 135 -5.54 10.03 -29.11
C LEU A 135 -7.06 10.15 -29.13
N SER A 136 -7.74 9.28 -29.89
CA SER A 136 -9.20 9.22 -29.86
C SER A 136 -9.66 8.71 -28.49
N HIS A 137 -10.79 9.24 -27.99
CA HIS A 137 -11.42 8.73 -26.77
C HIS A 137 -11.67 7.21 -26.82
N SER A 138 -11.90 6.67 -28.02
CA SER A 138 -12.09 5.22 -28.23
C SER A 138 -10.87 4.38 -27.89
N LEU A 139 -9.65 4.87 -28.15
CA LEU A 139 -8.42 4.14 -27.88
C LEU A 139 -8.15 4.04 -26.37
N VAL A 140 -8.44 5.14 -25.63
CA VAL A 140 -8.30 5.18 -24.17
C VAL A 140 -9.24 4.18 -23.50
N ASP A 141 -10.50 4.11 -23.96
CA ASP A 141 -11.48 3.17 -23.41
C ASP A 141 -11.14 1.71 -23.78
N GLU A 142 -10.62 1.48 -24.97
CA GLU A 142 -10.13 0.18 -25.40
C GLU A 142 -8.93 -0.31 -24.59
N TRP A 143 -7.97 0.58 -24.30
CA TRP A 143 -6.81 0.28 -23.46
C TRP A 143 -7.22 -0.03 -22.02
N LYS A 144 -8.16 0.75 -21.45
CA LYS A 144 -8.71 0.46 -20.12
C LYS A 144 -9.35 -0.93 -20.07
N ARG A 145 -10.13 -1.29 -21.09
CA ARG A 145 -10.74 -2.63 -21.18
C ARG A 145 -9.69 -3.74 -21.25
N ILE A 146 -8.61 -3.56 -22.03
CA ILE A 146 -7.54 -4.55 -22.16
C ILE A 146 -6.75 -4.69 -20.85
N ALA A 147 -6.40 -3.59 -20.20
CA ALA A 147 -5.57 -3.59 -18.99
C ALA A 147 -6.30 -4.11 -17.75
N LEU A 148 -7.64 -4.05 -17.73
CA LEU A 148 -8.48 -4.52 -16.62
C LEU A 148 -8.99 -5.96 -16.83
N ASP A 149 -8.58 -6.62 -17.90
CA ASP A 149 -8.95 -8.00 -18.21
C ASP A 149 -8.16 -8.98 -17.32
N GLN A 150 -8.82 -9.51 -16.29
CA GLN A 150 -8.20 -10.39 -15.29
C GLN A 150 -7.96 -11.82 -15.79
N GLU A 151 -8.47 -12.17 -16.97
CA GLU A 151 -8.28 -13.50 -17.55
C GLU A 151 -6.99 -13.60 -18.38
N LYS A 152 -6.34 -12.46 -18.66
CA LYS A 152 -5.11 -12.39 -19.44
C LYS A 152 -3.86 -12.36 -18.58
N THR A 153 -2.83 -13.06 -19.05
CA THR A 153 -1.47 -12.93 -18.52
C THR A 153 -0.86 -11.58 -18.88
N PRO A 154 0.16 -11.12 -18.14
CA PRO A 154 0.83 -9.85 -18.44
C PRO A 154 1.32 -9.72 -19.89
N ASP A 155 1.85 -10.81 -20.46
CA ASP A 155 2.35 -10.82 -21.85
C ASP A 155 1.19 -10.64 -22.86
N GLU A 156 0.06 -11.30 -22.63
CA GLU A 156 -1.14 -11.17 -23.47
C GLU A 156 -1.78 -9.77 -23.38
N ILE A 157 -1.69 -9.12 -22.22
CA ILE A 157 -2.11 -7.73 -22.05
C ILE A 157 -1.21 -6.80 -22.89
N VAL A 158 0.11 -6.99 -22.82
CA VAL A 158 1.07 -6.19 -23.60
C VAL A 158 0.84 -6.36 -25.11
N GLU A 159 0.71 -7.59 -25.60
CA GLU A 159 0.41 -7.85 -27.02
C GLU A 159 -0.89 -7.19 -27.46
N ALA A 160 -1.94 -7.28 -26.64
CA ALA A 160 -3.22 -6.67 -26.95
C ALA A 160 -3.16 -5.13 -26.98
N LEU A 161 -2.38 -4.51 -26.09
CA LEU A 161 -2.16 -3.06 -26.08
C LEU A 161 -1.38 -2.60 -27.31
N VAL A 162 -0.32 -3.31 -27.69
CA VAL A 162 0.47 -3.03 -28.90
C VAL A 162 -0.41 -3.13 -30.14
N LYS A 163 -1.24 -4.17 -30.23
CA LYS A 163 -2.17 -4.34 -31.35
C LYS A 163 -3.21 -3.21 -31.42
N ALA A 164 -3.76 -2.79 -30.29
CA ALA A 164 -4.68 -1.65 -30.24
C ALA A 164 -4.00 -0.34 -30.66
N TRP A 165 -2.70 -0.19 -30.37
CA TRP A 165 -1.90 0.94 -30.84
C TRP A 165 -1.70 0.93 -32.36
N GLU A 166 -1.34 -0.20 -32.95
CA GLU A 166 -1.12 -0.33 -34.41
C GLU A 166 -2.39 -0.03 -35.23
N VAL A 167 -3.56 -0.36 -34.70
CA VAL A 167 -4.86 -0.09 -35.35
C VAL A 167 -5.13 1.43 -35.48
N ARG A 168 -4.53 2.27 -34.62
CA ARG A 168 -4.61 3.73 -34.72
C ARG A 168 -3.94 4.27 -35.98
N ASP A 169 -2.81 3.70 -36.39
CA ASP A 169 -2.00 4.20 -37.50
C ASP A 169 -2.56 3.80 -38.89
N LEU A 170 -3.66 3.03 -38.92
CA LEU A 170 -4.34 2.55 -40.13
C LEU A 170 -5.60 3.36 -40.50
N ILE A 171 -5.97 4.36 -39.70
CA ILE A 171 -7.14 5.26 -39.91
C ILE A 171 -6.64 6.70 -40.03
#